data_AF-A0A7S6LWA8-F1
#
_entry.id   AF-A0A7S6LWA8-F1
#
_cell.length_a   1.000
_cell.length_b   1.000
_cell.length_c   1.000
_cell.angle_alpha   90.00
_cell.angle_beta   90.00
_cell.angle_gamma   90.00
#
_symmetry.space_group_name_H-M   'P 1'
#
loop_
_entity.id
_entity.type
_entity.pdbx_description
1 polymer ?
#
loop_
_entity_poly.entity_id
_entity_poly.type
_entity_poly.pdbx_seq_one_letter_code
_entity_poly.pdbx_strand_id
1 'polypeptide(L)'
;MATNTFKQQVDSIIQSRHLLQHPFYIAWTEGKLTREQLRHYAEQYFYNVLAEPTYLSAVHFNTPHFHNVENSGDISIRQEVLKNLIDEEHGEKNHPALWKAFAFALGADDASLTQADALPETENLVATFRDICINEPFYAGLAALHAFESQVPDIAAVKIDGLAKFYGMKDPDSYEFFSVHQTADIFHSQAEWAIIEKFADTPEKQAEVLAATRRACDALWKFLDGIHENYCANLICEEKTAVTLH
;
A
#
# COMPACT_ATOMS: atom_id res chain seq x y z
N MET A 1 -32.30 3.56 -10.43
CA MET A 1 -30.83 3.49 -10.40
C MET A 1 -30.48 2.14 -9.81
N ALA A 2 -29.57 1.37 -10.43
CA ALA A 2 -29.14 0.10 -9.84
C ALA A 2 -28.38 0.40 -8.54
N THR A 3 -28.74 -0.25 -7.45
CA THR A 3 -27.99 -0.16 -6.20
C THR A 3 -26.67 -0.89 -6.39
N ASN A 4 -25.54 -0.20 -6.27
CA ASN A 4 -24.22 -0.84 -6.33
C ASN A 4 -24.10 -1.89 -5.23
N THR A 5 -23.54 -3.06 -5.55
CA THR A 5 -23.21 -4.09 -4.55
C THR A 5 -22.18 -3.57 -3.55
N PHE A 6 -22.07 -4.22 -2.39
CA PHE A 6 -21.08 -3.85 -1.37
C PHE A 6 -19.63 -3.84 -1.95
N LYS A 7 -19.25 -4.86 -2.72
CA LYS A 7 -17.95 -4.90 -3.42
C LYS A 7 -17.78 -3.72 -4.37
N GLN A 8 -18.78 -3.42 -5.19
CA GLN A 8 -18.72 -2.27 -6.11
C GLN A 8 -18.56 -0.93 -5.39
N GLN A 9 -19.09 -0.78 -4.17
CA GLN A 9 -18.89 0.43 -3.37
C GLN A 9 -17.45 0.55 -2.87
N VAL A 10 -16.85 -0.55 -2.38
CA VAL A 10 -15.43 -0.60 -1.98
C VAL A 10 -14.53 -0.31 -3.18
N ASP A 11 -14.75 -1.00 -4.30
CA ASP A 11 -13.98 -0.81 -5.54
C ASP A 11 -14.09 0.64 -6.04
N SER A 12 -15.27 1.25 -5.97
CA SER A 12 -15.45 2.64 -6.38
C SER A 12 -14.66 3.62 -5.51
N ILE A 13 -14.48 3.34 -4.21
CA ILE A 13 -13.66 4.17 -3.32
C ILE A 13 -12.19 4.07 -3.76
N ILE A 14 -11.70 2.83 -3.88
CA ILE A 14 -10.31 2.55 -4.27
C ILE A 14 -10.02 3.19 -5.63
N GLN A 15 -10.90 3.02 -6.62
CA GLN A 15 -10.71 3.59 -7.95
C GLN A 15 -10.72 5.12 -7.99
N SER A 16 -11.48 5.78 -7.10
CA SER A 16 -11.50 7.25 -6.98
C SER A 16 -10.23 7.85 -6.36
N ARG A 17 -9.39 6.98 -5.79
CA ARG A 17 -8.10 7.29 -5.16
C ARG A 17 -7.02 6.32 -5.65
N HIS A 18 -7.16 5.82 -6.88
CA HIS A 18 -6.23 4.83 -7.40
C HIS A 18 -4.85 5.47 -7.55
N LEU A 19 -3.82 4.95 -6.89
CA LEU A 19 -2.57 5.67 -6.75
C LEU A 19 -1.93 6.03 -8.10
N LEU A 20 -2.05 5.19 -9.13
CA LEU A 20 -1.60 5.52 -10.50
C LEU A 20 -2.18 6.80 -11.10
N GLN A 21 -3.27 7.34 -10.55
CA GLN A 21 -3.86 8.63 -10.97
C GLN A 21 -3.20 9.83 -10.26
N HIS A 22 -2.36 9.61 -9.25
CA HIS A 22 -1.67 10.67 -8.53
C HIS A 22 -0.57 11.31 -9.40
N PRO A 23 -0.38 12.64 -9.40
CA PRO A 23 0.63 13.33 -10.21
C PRO A 23 2.04 12.74 -10.11
N PHE A 24 2.47 12.38 -8.90
CA PHE A 24 3.75 11.67 -8.68
C PHE A 24 3.88 10.39 -9.53
N TYR A 25 2.86 9.52 -9.55
CA TYR A 25 2.93 8.28 -10.31
C TYR A 25 2.75 8.50 -11.81
N ILE A 26 1.94 9.48 -12.22
CA ILE A 26 1.88 9.91 -13.63
C ILE A 26 3.28 10.34 -14.08
N ALA A 27 3.96 11.21 -13.34
CA ALA A 27 5.33 11.63 -13.64
C ALA A 27 6.32 10.46 -13.66
N TRP A 28 6.17 9.48 -12.77
CA TRP A 28 6.93 8.23 -12.82
C TRP A 28 6.76 7.53 -14.16
N THR A 29 5.52 7.30 -14.58
CA THR A 29 5.19 6.58 -15.82
C THR A 29 5.65 7.30 -17.08
N GLU A 30 5.72 8.63 -17.03
CA GLU A 30 6.16 9.48 -18.13
C GLU A 30 7.69 9.66 -18.19
N GLY A 31 8.43 9.11 -17.21
CA GLY A 31 9.89 9.24 -17.14
C GLY A 31 10.37 10.63 -16.69
N LYS A 32 9.51 11.41 -16.03
CA LYS A 32 9.80 12.80 -15.64
C LYS A 32 10.47 12.97 -14.28
N LEU A 33 10.53 11.91 -13.47
CA LEU A 33 11.22 11.95 -12.18
C LEU A 33 12.73 11.88 -12.36
N THR A 34 13.48 12.37 -11.39
CA THR A 34 14.92 12.10 -11.29
C THR A 34 15.18 10.89 -10.41
N ARG A 35 16.36 10.26 -10.53
CA ARG A 35 16.77 9.18 -9.61
C ARG A 35 16.83 9.65 -8.15
N GLU A 36 17.16 10.92 -7.92
CA GLU A 36 17.16 11.52 -6.58
C GLU A 36 15.74 11.63 -6.00
N GLN A 37 14.76 12.02 -6.82
CA GLN A 37 13.35 12.04 -6.41
C GLN A 37 12.82 10.64 -6.08
N LEU A 38 13.19 9.65 -6.90
CA LEU A 38 12.87 8.25 -6.63
C LEU A 38 13.53 7.76 -5.34
N ARG A 39 14.78 8.16 -5.07
CA ARG A 39 15.47 7.84 -3.81
C ARG A 39 14.70 8.39 -2.61
N HIS A 40 14.29 9.65 -2.63
CA HIS A 40 13.51 10.24 -1.54
C HIS A 40 12.16 9.57 -1.34
N TYR A 41 11.48 9.19 -2.43
CA TYR A 41 10.28 8.35 -2.36
C TYR A 41 10.59 7.00 -1.68
N ALA A 42 11.69 6.34 -2.05
CA ALA A 42 12.07 5.06 -1.48
C ALA A 42 12.42 5.17 0.01
N GLU A 43 13.12 6.22 0.42
CA GLU A 43 13.43 6.52 1.84
C GLU A 43 12.15 6.72 2.66
N GLN A 44 11.22 7.54 2.17
CA GLN A 44 9.96 7.81 2.87
C GLN A 44 9.02 6.60 2.89
N TYR A 45 8.89 5.87 1.79
CA TYR A 45 8.01 4.71 1.73
C TYR A 45 8.53 3.54 2.57
N PHE A 46 9.82 3.52 2.88
CA PHE A 46 10.42 2.49 3.74
C PHE A 46 9.77 2.45 5.13
N TYR A 47 9.27 3.59 5.64
CA TYR A 47 8.50 3.63 6.88
C TYR A 47 7.22 2.78 6.82
N ASN A 48 6.52 2.76 5.68
CA ASN A 48 5.33 1.93 5.51
C ASN A 48 5.72 0.45 5.39
N VAL A 49 6.75 0.14 4.59
CA VAL A 49 7.25 -1.23 4.41
C VAL A 49 7.71 -1.84 5.74
N LEU A 50 8.38 -1.06 6.60
CA LEU A 50 8.78 -1.51 7.94
C LEU A 50 7.59 -1.72 8.89
N ALA A 51 6.49 -1.01 8.67
CA ALA A 51 5.34 -1.03 9.55
C ALA A 51 4.27 -2.06 9.15
N GLU A 52 4.17 -2.40 7.87
CA GLU A 52 3.15 -3.29 7.31
C GLU A 52 3.05 -4.68 7.97
N PRO A 53 4.14 -5.41 8.25
CA PRO A 53 4.07 -6.65 9.01
C PRO A 53 3.38 -6.50 10.39
N THR A 54 3.53 -5.33 11.01
CA THR A 54 2.91 -5.05 12.31
C THR A 54 1.40 -4.78 12.20
N TYR A 55 0.91 -4.36 11.02
CA TYR A 55 -0.51 -4.21 10.74
C TYR A 55 -1.18 -5.58 10.67
N LEU A 56 -0.57 -6.51 9.91
CA LEU A 56 -1.01 -7.90 9.83
C LEU A 56 -0.97 -8.57 11.21
N SER A 57 0.07 -8.32 12.01
CA SER A 57 0.14 -8.78 13.40
C SER A 57 -1.00 -8.25 14.26
N ALA A 58 -1.37 -6.98 14.11
CA ALA A 58 -2.50 -6.38 14.83
C ALA A 58 -3.85 -6.97 14.40
N VAL A 59 -4.06 -7.15 13.09
CA VAL A 59 -5.27 -7.82 12.56
C VAL A 59 -5.35 -9.26 13.05
N HIS A 60 -4.24 -10.00 13.02
CA HIS A 60 -4.15 -11.36 13.54
C HIS A 60 -4.49 -11.42 15.04
N PHE A 61 -3.98 -10.48 15.84
CA PHE A 61 -4.27 -10.35 17.26
C PHE A 61 -5.75 -10.02 17.52
N ASN A 62 -6.33 -9.09 16.75
CA ASN A 62 -7.70 -8.63 16.89
C ASN A 62 -8.76 -9.60 16.32
N THR A 63 -8.35 -10.59 15.53
CA THR A 63 -9.27 -11.59 14.99
C THR A 63 -9.83 -12.47 16.11
N PRO A 64 -11.14 -12.46 16.36
CA PRO A 64 -11.73 -13.20 17.47
C PRO A 64 -11.68 -14.71 17.21
N HIS A 65 -11.82 -15.49 18.29
CA HIS A 65 -12.03 -16.94 18.16
C HIS A 65 -13.44 -17.22 17.65
N PHE A 66 -13.53 -18.05 16.62
CA PHE A 66 -14.82 -18.48 16.09
C PHE A 66 -15.17 -19.88 16.60
N HIS A 67 -16.37 -20.01 17.14
CA HIS A 67 -16.90 -21.26 17.68
C HIS A 67 -18.36 -21.41 17.23
N ASN A 68 -18.69 -22.56 16.67
CA ASN A 68 -20.07 -22.97 16.41
C ASN A 68 -20.25 -24.47 16.73
N VAL A 69 -21.47 -24.98 16.57
CA VAL A 69 -21.83 -26.37 16.92
C VAL A 69 -21.04 -27.40 16.10
N GLU A 70 -20.66 -27.05 14.87
CA GLU A 70 -19.95 -27.94 13.93
C GLU A 70 -18.43 -27.76 14.01
N ASN A 71 -17.94 -26.60 14.44
CA ASN A 71 -16.53 -26.26 14.51
C ASN A 71 -16.25 -25.29 15.67
N SER A 72 -15.62 -25.80 16.73
CA SER A 72 -15.17 -25.00 17.88
C SER A 72 -13.67 -24.76 17.77
N GLY A 73 -13.25 -23.50 17.74
CA GLY A 73 -11.84 -23.12 17.63
C GLY A 73 -11.38 -22.94 16.19
N ASP A 74 -12.26 -22.43 15.32
CA ASP A 74 -11.89 -22.07 13.96
C ASP A 74 -10.88 -20.92 13.98
N ILE A 75 -9.67 -21.23 13.52
CA ILE A 75 -8.55 -20.30 13.40
C ILE A 75 -8.20 -19.99 11.95
N SER A 76 -9.01 -20.44 10.98
CA SER A 76 -8.73 -20.30 9.54
C SER A 76 -8.41 -18.86 9.13
N ILE A 77 -9.16 -17.89 9.68
CA ILE A 77 -8.93 -16.46 9.41
C ILE A 77 -7.54 -16.02 9.87
N ARG A 78 -7.14 -16.39 11.09
CA ARG A 78 -5.80 -16.10 11.59
C ARG A 78 -4.72 -16.82 10.79
N GLN A 79 -4.99 -18.02 10.29
CA GLN A 79 -4.06 -18.74 9.44
C GLN A 79 -3.85 -18.04 8.10
N GLU A 80 -4.89 -17.48 7.48
CA GLU A 80 -4.72 -16.69 6.26
C GLU A 80 -3.91 -15.41 6.52
N VAL A 81 -4.20 -14.66 7.58
CA VAL A 81 -3.42 -13.45 7.94
C VAL A 81 -1.97 -13.81 8.28
N LEU A 82 -1.73 -14.96 8.93
CA LEU A 82 -0.39 -15.44 9.24
C LEU A 82 0.41 -15.81 7.97
N LYS A 83 -0.23 -16.34 6.93
CA LYS A 83 0.46 -16.60 5.66
C LYS A 83 0.98 -15.30 5.05
N ASN A 84 0.11 -14.28 4.95
CA ASN A 84 0.51 -12.96 4.47
C ASN A 84 1.68 -12.41 5.33
N LEU A 85 1.56 -12.45 6.67
CA LEU A 85 2.64 -12.01 7.56
C LEU A 85 3.97 -12.75 7.35
N ILE A 86 3.93 -14.05 7.06
CA ILE A 86 5.13 -14.83 6.76
C ILE A 86 5.76 -14.34 5.45
N ASP A 87 4.97 -14.09 4.41
CA ASP A 87 5.45 -13.61 3.12
C ASP A 87 6.11 -12.22 3.27
N GLU A 88 5.54 -11.36 4.12
CA GLU A 88 6.04 -10.01 4.41
C GLU A 88 7.36 -10.00 5.21
N GLU A 89 7.46 -10.78 6.29
CA GLU A 89 8.49 -10.58 7.33
C GLU A 89 9.54 -11.71 7.42
N HIS A 90 9.22 -12.93 6.98
CA HIS A 90 10.04 -14.10 7.25
C HIS A 90 11.22 -14.27 6.27
N GLY A 91 12.36 -14.71 6.80
CA GLY A 91 13.55 -15.06 6.00
C GLY A 91 14.41 -13.85 5.59
N GLU A 92 15.48 -14.11 4.85
CA GLU A 92 16.46 -13.08 4.46
C GLU A 92 15.99 -12.22 3.27
N LYS A 93 15.07 -12.74 2.45
CA LYS A 93 14.43 -12.03 1.33
C LYS A 93 13.04 -11.51 1.70
N ASN A 94 12.89 -10.97 2.90
CA ASN A 94 11.65 -10.36 3.35
C ASN A 94 11.43 -8.98 2.70
N HIS A 95 10.22 -8.44 2.83
CA HIS A 95 9.81 -7.23 2.11
C HIS A 95 10.64 -5.99 2.49
N PRO A 96 11.00 -5.77 3.78
CA PRO A 96 11.97 -4.74 4.16
C PRO A 96 13.35 -4.90 3.51
N ALA A 97 13.90 -6.11 3.42
CA ALA A 97 15.19 -6.34 2.78
C ALA A 97 15.14 -6.05 1.27
N LEU A 98 14.08 -6.48 0.60
CA LEU A 98 13.86 -6.22 -0.82
C LEU A 98 13.66 -4.73 -1.11
N TRP A 99 12.90 -4.00 -0.29
CA TRP A 99 12.74 -2.56 -0.44
C TRP A 99 14.05 -1.80 -0.18
N LYS A 100 14.82 -2.21 0.83
CA LYS A 100 16.14 -1.65 1.10
C LYS A 100 17.09 -1.81 -0.08
N ALA A 101 17.09 -2.97 -0.74
CA ALA A 101 17.86 -3.20 -1.96
C ALA A 101 17.45 -2.23 -3.09
N PHE A 102 16.14 -1.98 -3.25
CA PHE A 102 15.62 -0.99 -4.20
C PHE A 102 16.09 0.43 -3.87
N ALA A 103 15.98 0.85 -2.61
CA ALA A 103 16.47 2.16 -2.16
C ALA A 103 17.98 2.32 -2.42
N PHE A 104 18.78 1.27 -2.16
CA PHE A 104 20.22 1.28 -2.40
C PHE A 104 20.55 1.37 -3.89
N ALA A 105 19.80 0.66 -4.73
CA ALA A 105 19.95 0.76 -6.18
C ALA A 105 19.64 2.16 -6.71
N LEU A 106 18.85 2.96 -6.00
CA LEU A 106 18.58 4.37 -6.28
C LEU A 106 19.63 5.34 -5.70
N GLY A 107 20.58 4.84 -4.91
CA GLY A 107 21.66 5.62 -4.31
C GLY A 107 21.42 6.05 -2.86
N ALA A 108 20.48 5.42 -2.15
CA ALA A 108 20.42 5.49 -0.69
C ALA A 108 21.50 4.58 -0.06
N ASP A 109 21.71 4.74 1.24
CA ASP A 109 22.50 3.84 2.07
C ASP A 109 21.90 3.72 3.48
N ASP A 110 22.50 2.92 4.35
CA ASP A 110 22.02 2.76 5.73
C ASP A 110 21.97 4.07 6.50
N ALA A 111 22.92 4.98 6.25
CA ALA A 111 22.96 6.27 6.91
C ALA A 111 21.82 7.16 6.42
N SER A 112 21.59 7.23 5.10
CA SER A 112 20.52 8.04 4.53
C SER A 112 19.13 7.53 4.93
N LEU A 113 18.90 6.21 4.95
CA LEU A 113 17.64 5.63 5.43
C LEU A 113 17.39 5.92 6.92
N THR A 114 18.44 5.94 7.74
CA THR A 114 18.31 6.23 9.18
C THR A 114 18.10 7.72 9.46
N GLN A 115 18.67 8.59 8.62
CA GLN A 115 18.63 10.05 8.78
C GLN A 115 17.45 10.72 8.09
N ALA A 116 16.75 10.01 7.20
CA ALA A 116 15.60 10.53 6.48
C ALA A 116 14.38 10.60 7.41
N ASP A 117 14.23 11.71 8.13
CA ASP A 117 13.06 11.94 8.98
C ASP A 117 11.75 11.77 8.18
N ALA A 118 10.77 11.11 8.79
CA ALA A 118 9.46 10.92 8.18
C ALA A 118 8.78 12.28 7.96
N LEU A 119 8.25 12.49 6.75
CA LEU A 119 7.35 13.61 6.49
C LEU A 119 6.06 13.46 7.31
N PRO A 120 5.37 14.56 7.66
CA PRO A 120 4.08 14.50 8.36
C PRO A 120 3.06 13.59 7.66
N GLU A 121 3.04 13.59 6.33
CA GLU A 121 2.16 12.73 5.53
C GLU A 121 2.56 11.26 5.61
N THR A 122 3.86 10.96 5.70
CA THR A 122 4.39 9.60 5.93
C THR A 122 4.03 9.10 7.32
N GLU A 123 4.20 9.94 8.35
CA GLU A 123 3.77 9.61 9.72
C GLU A 123 2.26 9.37 9.78
N ASN A 124 1.47 10.21 9.09
CA ASN A 124 0.02 10.06 9.00
C ASN A 124 -0.38 8.75 8.31
N LEU A 125 0.32 8.33 7.25
CA LEU A 125 0.08 7.04 6.60
C LEU A 125 0.24 5.90 7.61
N VAL A 126 1.40 5.85 8.28
CA VAL A 126 1.69 4.79 9.24
C VAL A 126 0.72 4.81 10.41
N ALA A 127 0.43 5.98 10.97
CA ALA A 127 -0.50 6.15 12.08
C ALA A 127 -1.92 5.73 11.70
N THR A 128 -2.38 6.05 10.49
CA THR A 128 -3.72 5.70 10.02
C THR A 128 -3.91 4.20 9.91
N PHE A 129 -2.97 3.49 9.28
CA PHE A 129 -3.04 2.03 9.15
C PHE A 129 -2.93 1.33 10.51
N ARG A 130 -2.04 1.81 11.39
CA ARG A 130 -1.95 1.30 12.77
C ARG A 130 -3.25 1.46 13.53
N ASP A 131 -3.85 2.64 13.49
CA ASP A 131 -5.09 2.92 14.20
C ASP A 131 -6.21 1.99 13.74
N ILE A 132 -6.42 1.85 12.42
CA ILE A 132 -7.43 0.94 11.87
C ILE A 132 -7.15 -0.50 12.33
N CYS A 133 -5.92 -0.99 12.13
CA CYS A 133 -5.61 -2.40 12.39
C CYS A 133 -5.59 -2.77 13.88
N ILE A 134 -5.32 -1.82 14.78
CA ILE A 134 -5.25 -2.04 16.23
C ILE A 134 -6.61 -1.77 16.90
N ASN A 135 -7.32 -0.71 16.51
CA ASN A 135 -8.46 -0.20 17.28
C ASN A 135 -9.82 -0.52 16.65
N GLU A 136 -9.87 -0.95 15.38
CA GLU A 136 -11.11 -1.30 14.69
C GLU A 136 -11.28 -2.83 14.57
N PRO A 137 -12.49 -3.34 14.26
CA PRO A 137 -12.70 -4.77 14.04
C PRO A 137 -11.78 -5.34 12.95
N PHE A 138 -11.38 -6.62 13.08
CA PHE A 138 -10.40 -7.24 12.18
C PHE A 138 -10.75 -7.10 10.68
N TYR A 139 -12.03 -7.14 10.30
CA TYR A 139 -12.46 -6.95 8.90
C TYR A 139 -12.29 -5.51 8.40
N ALA A 140 -12.29 -4.50 9.28
CA ALA A 140 -11.95 -3.12 8.93
C ALA A 140 -10.43 -2.97 8.73
N GLY A 141 -9.62 -3.63 9.57
CA GLY A 141 -8.17 -3.77 9.35
C GLY A 141 -7.84 -4.41 8.00
N LEU A 142 -8.48 -5.55 7.69
CA LEU A 142 -8.35 -6.19 6.36
C LEU A 142 -8.84 -5.29 5.23
N ALA A 143 -9.85 -4.45 5.46
CA ALA A 143 -10.32 -3.51 4.44
C ALA A 143 -9.31 -2.40 4.12
N ALA A 144 -8.48 -1.99 5.10
CA ALA A 144 -7.38 -1.05 4.87
C ALA A 144 -6.24 -1.71 4.09
N LEU A 145 -5.87 -2.94 4.44
CA LEU A 145 -4.87 -3.72 3.72
C LEU A 145 -5.32 -4.02 2.27
N HIS A 146 -6.58 -4.46 2.09
CA HIS A 146 -7.19 -4.65 0.78
C HIS A 146 -7.19 -3.39 -0.08
N ALA A 147 -7.46 -2.23 0.53
CA ALA A 147 -7.41 -0.96 -0.17
C ALA A 147 -6.02 -0.65 -0.74
N PHE A 148 -4.96 -1.09 -0.04
CA PHE A 148 -3.59 -0.98 -0.51
C PHE A 148 -3.25 -2.08 -1.52
N GLU A 149 -3.25 -3.34 -1.10
CA GLU A 149 -2.77 -4.51 -1.85
C GLU A 149 -3.50 -4.72 -3.18
N SER A 150 -4.80 -4.43 -3.26
CA SER A 150 -5.56 -4.59 -4.52
C SER A 150 -5.07 -3.70 -5.66
N GLN A 151 -4.34 -2.62 -5.35
CA GLN A 151 -3.77 -1.71 -6.35
C GLN A 151 -2.32 -2.05 -6.71
N VAL A 152 -1.62 -2.77 -5.83
CA VAL A 152 -0.17 -2.97 -5.92
C VAL A 152 0.23 -3.75 -7.18
N PRO A 153 -0.50 -4.79 -7.66
CA PRO A 153 -0.12 -5.50 -8.87
C PRO A 153 0.02 -4.60 -10.11
N ASP A 154 -0.95 -3.70 -10.31
CA ASP A 154 -0.93 -2.74 -11.43
C ASP A 154 0.17 -1.69 -11.23
N ILE A 155 0.36 -1.22 -10.00
CA ILE A 155 1.44 -0.27 -9.65
C ILE A 155 2.82 -0.91 -9.90
N ALA A 156 3.03 -2.15 -9.48
CA ALA A 156 4.26 -2.90 -9.64
C ALA A 156 4.58 -3.09 -11.13
N ALA A 157 3.60 -3.50 -11.93
CA ALA A 157 3.75 -3.66 -13.38
C ALA A 157 4.24 -2.36 -14.04
N VAL A 158 3.60 -1.24 -13.71
CA VAL A 158 3.96 0.09 -14.22
C VAL A 158 5.35 0.53 -13.76
N LYS A 159 5.69 0.30 -12.48
CA LYS A 159 7.01 0.63 -11.93
C LYS A 159 8.10 -0.15 -12.66
N ILE A 160 7.95 -1.46 -12.82
CA ILE A 160 8.92 -2.32 -13.51
C ILE A 160 9.18 -1.83 -14.94
N ASP A 161 8.14 -1.52 -15.72
CA ASP A 161 8.30 -1.01 -17.09
C ASP A 161 9.07 0.33 -17.11
N GLY A 162 8.73 1.25 -16.20
CA GLY A 162 9.35 2.57 -16.12
C GLY A 162 10.82 2.54 -15.66
N LEU A 163 11.17 1.67 -14.71
CA LEU A 163 12.50 1.57 -14.11
C LEU A 163 13.62 1.32 -15.13
N ALA A 164 13.43 0.33 -15.99
CA ALA A 164 14.39 0.02 -17.04
C ALA A 164 14.38 1.05 -18.16
N LYS A 165 13.20 1.54 -18.54
CA LYS A 165 12.99 2.41 -19.70
C LYS A 165 13.49 3.84 -19.49
N PHE A 166 13.27 4.42 -18.31
CA PHE A 166 13.52 5.83 -18.05
C PHE A 166 14.64 6.09 -17.03
N TYR A 167 14.85 5.17 -16.08
CA TYR A 167 15.71 5.43 -14.92
C TYR A 167 17.02 4.62 -14.91
N GLY A 168 17.25 3.83 -15.96
CA GLY A 168 18.49 3.06 -16.15
C GLY A 168 18.66 1.88 -15.19
N MET A 169 17.60 1.47 -14.49
CA MET A 169 17.61 0.32 -13.59
C MET A 169 17.30 -0.94 -14.38
N LYS A 170 18.35 -1.59 -14.89
CA LYS A 170 18.25 -2.77 -15.78
C LYS A 170 18.47 -4.11 -15.07
N ASP A 171 18.89 -4.06 -13.81
CA ASP A 171 19.12 -5.23 -12.99
C ASP A 171 17.82 -5.60 -12.25
N PRO A 172 17.16 -6.73 -12.56
CA PRO A 172 15.91 -7.13 -11.91
C PRO A 172 16.04 -7.35 -10.41
N ASP A 173 17.22 -7.75 -9.92
CA ASP A 173 17.47 -7.97 -8.49
C ASP A 173 17.35 -6.65 -7.71
N SER A 174 17.64 -5.52 -8.37
CA SER A 174 17.51 -4.17 -7.79
C SER A 174 16.06 -3.73 -7.58
N TYR A 175 15.07 -4.45 -8.11
CA TYR A 175 13.65 -4.12 -7.96
C TYR A 175 12.77 -5.36 -7.76
N GLU A 176 13.36 -6.44 -7.23
CA GLU A 176 12.70 -7.72 -6.95
C GLU A 176 11.43 -7.54 -6.08
N PHE A 177 11.41 -6.55 -5.18
CA PHE A 177 10.23 -6.15 -4.41
C PHE A 177 8.97 -6.04 -5.28
N PHE A 178 9.03 -5.30 -6.39
CA PHE A 178 7.87 -5.11 -7.26
C PHE A 178 7.47 -6.41 -7.97
N SER A 179 8.44 -7.22 -8.39
CA SER A 179 8.16 -8.51 -9.04
C SER A 179 7.42 -9.47 -8.11
N VAL A 180 7.78 -9.48 -6.82
CA VAL A 180 7.08 -10.27 -5.79
C VAL A 180 5.64 -9.77 -5.63
N HIS A 181 5.44 -8.48 -5.39
CA HIS A 181 4.10 -7.91 -5.14
C HIS A 181 3.20 -7.95 -6.39
N GLN A 182 3.77 -7.94 -7.60
CA GLN A 182 3.00 -8.13 -8.83
C GLN A 182 2.22 -9.45 -8.84
N THR A 183 2.72 -10.46 -8.11
CA THR A 183 2.09 -11.80 -8.03
C THR A 183 1.43 -12.06 -6.68
N ALA A 184 2.12 -11.77 -5.56
CA ALA A 184 1.64 -12.09 -4.22
C ALA A 184 0.32 -11.39 -3.89
N ASP A 185 0.21 -10.10 -4.20
CA ASP A 185 -0.92 -9.27 -3.79
C ASP A 185 -2.20 -9.58 -4.58
N ILE A 186 -2.10 -10.30 -5.70
CA ILE A 186 -3.27 -10.88 -6.37
C ILE A 186 -3.95 -11.89 -5.43
N PHE A 187 -3.16 -12.74 -4.75
CA PHE A 187 -3.68 -13.74 -3.83
C PHE A 187 -4.06 -13.15 -2.49
N HIS A 188 -3.24 -12.24 -1.95
CA HIS A 188 -3.53 -11.59 -0.67
C HIS A 188 -4.83 -10.79 -0.75
N SER A 189 -4.96 -9.88 -1.72
CA SER A 189 -6.18 -9.07 -1.87
C SER A 189 -7.45 -9.90 -2.11
N GLN A 190 -7.35 -11.06 -2.76
CA GLN A 190 -8.46 -12.01 -2.90
C GLN A 190 -8.83 -12.67 -1.57
N ALA A 191 -7.84 -13.13 -0.80
CA ALA A 191 -8.05 -13.75 0.50
C ALA A 191 -8.67 -12.76 1.50
N GLU A 192 -8.16 -11.54 1.54
CA GLU A 192 -8.70 -10.45 2.35
C GLU A 192 -10.15 -10.16 1.99
N TRP A 193 -10.46 -9.99 0.70
CA TRP A 193 -11.82 -9.72 0.25
C TRP A 193 -12.78 -10.85 0.64
N ALA A 194 -12.37 -12.11 0.47
CA ALA A 194 -13.20 -13.26 0.85
C ALA A 194 -13.56 -13.24 2.35
N ILE A 195 -12.63 -12.79 3.20
CA ILE A 195 -12.87 -12.65 4.64
C ILE A 195 -13.79 -11.44 4.90
N ILE A 196 -13.51 -10.28 4.29
CA ILE A 196 -14.33 -9.08 4.43
C ILE A 196 -15.78 -9.35 4.03
N GLU A 197 -16.01 -9.95 2.86
CA GLU A 197 -17.34 -10.29 2.36
C GLU A 197 -18.10 -11.24 3.29
N LYS A 198 -17.39 -12.20 3.89
CA LYS A 198 -17.98 -13.15 4.83
C LYS A 198 -18.40 -12.49 6.15
N PHE A 199 -17.65 -11.51 6.66
CA PHE A 199 -17.85 -10.98 8.01
C PHE A 199 -18.48 -9.60 8.09
N ALA A 200 -18.44 -8.81 7.01
CA ALA A 200 -19.23 -7.59 6.84
C ALA A 200 -20.65 -7.91 6.35
N ASP A 201 -21.35 -8.75 7.12
CA ASP A 201 -22.65 -9.34 6.82
C ASP A 201 -23.85 -8.49 7.24
N THR A 202 -23.61 -7.31 7.83
CA THR A 202 -24.64 -6.33 8.19
C THR A 202 -24.33 -4.95 7.61
N PRO A 203 -25.36 -4.10 7.40
CA PRO A 203 -25.15 -2.74 6.91
C PRO A 203 -24.18 -1.90 7.77
N GLU A 204 -24.18 -2.12 9.08
CA GLU A 204 -23.29 -1.42 10.03
C GLU A 204 -21.83 -1.81 9.78
N LYS A 205 -21.54 -3.12 9.68
CA LYS A 205 -20.18 -3.60 9.40
C LYS A 205 -19.71 -3.21 8.00
N GLN A 206 -20.61 -3.22 7.02
CA GLN A 206 -20.30 -2.71 5.68
C GLN A 206 -19.94 -1.23 5.71
N ALA A 207 -20.63 -0.42 6.53
CA ALA A 207 -20.30 0.99 6.70
C ALA A 207 -18.91 1.18 7.34
N GLU A 208 -18.53 0.35 8.31
CA GLU A 208 -17.19 0.33 8.92
C GLU A 208 -16.11 -0.01 7.88
N VAL A 209 -16.31 -1.05 7.08
CA VAL A 209 -15.41 -1.41 5.96
C VAL A 209 -15.24 -0.23 5.00
N LEU A 210 -16.34 0.38 4.54
CA LEU A 210 -16.27 1.50 3.61
C LEU A 210 -15.58 2.73 4.22
N ALA A 211 -15.69 2.94 5.55
CA ALA A 211 -14.99 4.01 6.25
C ALA A 211 -13.49 3.74 6.35
N ALA A 212 -13.09 2.52 6.73
CA ALA A 212 -11.69 2.09 6.79
C ALA A 212 -11.02 2.17 5.41
N THR A 213 -11.66 1.66 4.35
CA THR A 213 -11.18 1.76 2.97
C THR A 213 -10.95 3.22 2.56
N ARG A 214 -11.90 4.13 2.84
CA ARG A 214 -11.73 5.57 2.54
C ARG A 214 -10.54 6.17 3.27
N ARG A 215 -10.44 5.95 4.58
CA ARG A 215 -9.32 6.44 5.39
C ARG A 215 -7.96 5.94 4.88
N ALA A 216 -7.86 4.65 4.56
CA ALA A 216 -6.64 4.05 4.02
C ALA A 216 -6.26 4.66 2.66
N CYS A 217 -7.23 4.77 1.73
CA CYS A 217 -7.01 5.39 0.42
C CYS A 217 -6.56 6.86 0.54
N ASP A 218 -7.22 7.65 1.38
CA ASP A 218 -6.87 9.06 1.59
C ASP A 218 -5.48 9.20 2.23
N ALA A 219 -5.08 8.29 3.13
CA ALA A 219 -3.76 8.31 3.75
C ALA A 219 -2.65 7.95 2.74
N LEU A 220 -2.87 6.95 1.89
CA LEU A 220 -1.94 6.60 0.80
C LEU A 220 -1.80 7.75 -0.21
N TRP A 221 -2.91 8.42 -0.54
CA TRP A 221 -2.89 9.56 -1.44
C TRP A 221 -2.11 10.73 -0.86
N LYS A 222 -2.39 11.08 0.39
CA LYS A 222 -1.67 12.15 1.12
C LYS A 222 -0.18 11.88 1.26
N PHE A 223 0.21 10.62 1.46
CA PHE A 223 1.62 10.25 1.44
C PHE A 223 2.27 10.69 0.12
N LEU A 224 1.64 10.43 -1.03
CA LEU A 224 2.15 10.87 -2.31
C LEU A 224 2.11 12.39 -2.50
N ASP A 225 1.11 13.08 -1.95
CA ASP A 225 1.08 14.55 -1.90
C ASP A 225 2.35 15.07 -1.20
N GLY A 226 2.68 14.51 -0.02
CA GLY A 226 3.88 14.86 0.75
C GLY A 226 5.18 14.67 -0.04
N ILE A 227 5.32 13.55 -0.77
CA ILE A 227 6.47 13.31 -1.65
C ILE A 227 6.52 14.33 -2.79
N HIS A 228 5.38 14.56 -3.42
CA HIS A 228 5.29 15.43 -4.59
C HIS A 228 5.61 16.89 -4.24
N GLU A 229 5.08 17.39 -3.11
CA GLU A 229 5.28 18.76 -2.65
C GLU A 229 6.71 19.02 -2.16
N ASN A 230 7.32 18.07 -1.44
CA ASN A 230 8.63 18.27 -0.84
C ASN A 230 9.80 17.96 -1.80
N TYR A 231 9.64 16.98 -2.69
CA TYR A 231 10.74 16.50 -3.54
C TYR A 231 10.50 16.71 -5.04
N CYS A 232 9.28 17.02 -5.47
CA CYS A 232 8.92 17.14 -6.89
C CYS A 232 8.41 18.54 -7.28
N ALA A 233 8.83 19.58 -6.55
CA ALA A 233 8.40 20.97 -6.79
C ALA A 233 8.64 21.46 -8.24
N ASN A 234 9.63 20.91 -8.94
CA ASN A 234 9.87 21.21 -10.36
C ASN A 234 8.69 20.80 -11.26
N LEU A 235 8.02 19.69 -10.95
CA LEU A 235 6.87 19.19 -11.72
C LEU A 235 5.62 20.06 -11.51
N ILE A 236 5.44 20.60 -10.29
CA ILE A 236 4.34 21.52 -9.97
C ILE A 236 4.45 22.83 -10.77
N CYS A 237 5.68 23.31 -10.99
CA CYS A 237 5.94 24.51 -11.79
C CYS A 237 5.61 24.31 -13.27
N GLU A 238 5.87 23.12 -13.82
CA GLU A 238 5.55 22.78 -15.21
C GLU A 238 4.03 22.77 -15.46
N GLU A 239 3.24 22.20 -14.56
CA GLU A 239 1.77 22.22 -14.65
C GLU A 239 1.20 23.64 -14.63
N LYS A 240 1.66 24.49 -13.69
CA LYS A 240 1.21 25.90 -13.62
C LYS A 240 1.55 26.67 -14.90
N THR A 241 2.72 26.41 -15.48
CA THR A 241 3.14 27.06 -16.73
C THR A 241 2.27 26.60 -17.90
N ALA A 242 1.94 25.30 -17.98
CA ALA A 242 1.03 24.76 -19.00
C ALA A 242 -0.39 25.33 -18.89
N VAL A 243 -0.94 25.49 -17.68
CA VAL A 243 -2.27 26.06 -17.45
C VAL A 243 -2.35 27.56 -17.80
N THR A 244 -1.24 28.30 -17.68
CA THR A 244 -1.21 29.76 -17.97
C THR A 244 -1.07 30.07 -19.48
N LEU A 245 -0.76 29.07 -20.30
CA LEU A 245 -0.54 29.21 -21.76
C LEU A 245 -1.77 28.90 -22.62
N HIS A 246 -2.95 28.66 -22.01
CA HIS A 246 -4.20 28.37 -22.70
C HIS A 246 -5.23 29.50 -22.63
#